data_AF-A0A0X8X5D1-F1
#
_entry.id   AF-A0A0X8X5D1-F1
#
_cell.length_a   1.000
_cell.length_b   1.000
_cell.length_c   1.000
_cell.angle_alpha   90.00
_cell.angle_beta   90.00
_cell.angle_gamma   90.00
#
_symmetry.space_group_name_H-M   'P 1'
#
loop_
_entity.id
_entity.type
_entity.pdbx_description
1 polymer ?
#
loop_
_entity_poly.entity_id
_entity_poly.type
_entity_poly.pdbx_seq_one_letter_code
_entity_poly.pdbx_strand_id
1 'polypeptide(L)'
;MSKSKFNVVNPDDLIERYGADTLRMYEMFLGPLEQSKPWNTNGIEGVFKFLRKFWRMFHNDAWDFKVSTEEPTKAELKSLHKIIRKVEEDVERFSFNTSVSSFMIAVNELTDLKCNKRAILQDLVIVLSPYAPHICEELWTLLGNEAGTLSYAPYPKFNPAYMVEDEYAYPVSINGKTKMNLNISLSLDPAAIEAFVLANADVQKYMDHKAPKKVIVVKGRIVNIVL
;
A
#
# COMPACT_ATOMS: atom_id res chain seq x y z
N MET A 1 -22.13 15.44 19.98
CA MET A 1 -22.31 15.04 21.39
C MET A 1 -22.75 16.25 22.20
N SER A 2 -23.53 16.09 23.28
CA SER A 2 -24.02 17.20 24.11
C SER A 2 -23.97 16.85 25.61
N LYS A 3 -23.55 17.80 26.44
CA LYS A 3 -23.57 17.68 27.90
C LYS A 3 -24.98 17.39 28.43
N SER A 4 -26.01 18.05 27.88
CA SER A 4 -27.40 17.87 28.32
C SER A 4 -27.99 16.50 28.00
N LYS A 5 -27.40 15.78 27.03
CA LYS A 5 -27.84 14.42 26.64
C LYS A 5 -26.99 13.33 27.29
N PHE A 6 -26.06 13.69 28.19
CA PHE A 6 -25.15 12.76 28.88
C PHE A 6 -24.45 11.76 27.94
N ASN A 7 -24.17 12.17 26.70
CA ASN A 7 -23.58 11.32 25.65
C ASN A 7 -22.23 11.83 25.15
N VAL A 8 -21.51 12.56 26.00
CA VAL A 8 -20.16 13.03 25.73
C VAL A 8 -19.19 11.89 25.96
N VAL A 9 -18.33 11.60 24.99
CA VAL A 9 -17.18 10.72 25.14
C VAL A 9 -15.96 11.59 25.42
N ASN A 10 -15.23 11.29 26.50
CA ASN A 10 -14.02 12.02 26.84
C ASN A 10 -12.85 11.52 25.98
N PRO A 11 -12.20 12.38 25.16
CA PRO A 11 -11.02 11.98 24.39
C PRO A 11 -9.86 11.54 25.29
N ASP A 12 -9.73 12.07 26.51
CA ASP A 12 -8.62 11.74 27.41
C ASP A 12 -8.58 10.24 27.74
N ASP A 13 -9.74 9.63 27.97
CA ASP A 13 -9.85 8.19 28.26
C ASP A 13 -9.34 7.33 27.09
N LEU A 14 -9.47 7.83 25.85
CA LEU A 14 -9.01 7.12 24.65
C LEU A 14 -7.54 7.37 24.39
N ILE A 15 -7.06 8.59 24.64
CA ILE A 15 -5.65 8.95 24.54
C ILE A 15 -4.83 8.14 25.55
N GLU A 16 -5.30 8.01 26.80
CA GLU A 16 -4.61 7.23 27.83
C GLU A 16 -4.49 5.75 27.44
N ARG A 17 -5.52 5.19 26.79
CA ARG A 17 -5.55 3.76 26.41
C ARG A 17 -4.83 3.45 25.11
N TYR A 18 -4.92 4.33 24.11
CA TYR A 18 -4.50 4.06 22.73
C TYR A 18 -3.45 5.03 22.19
N GLY A 19 -3.20 6.14 22.86
CA GLY A 19 -2.34 7.23 22.40
C GLY A 19 -3.05 8.24 21.49
N ALA A 20 -2.51 9.46 21.45
CA ALA A 20 -3.07 10.57 20.68
C ALA A 20 -3.09 10.31 19.17
N ASP A 21 -2.05 9.69 18.61
CA ASP A 21 -1.97 9.37 17.19
C ASP A 21 -3.06 8.39 16.75
N THR A 22 -3.33 7.38 17.57
CA THR A 22 -4.41 6.43 17.30
C THR A 22 -5.75 7.14 17.24
N LEU A 23 -6.05 8.01 18.21
CA LEU A 23 -7.30 8.77 18.23
C LEU A 23 -7.43 9.66 16.98
N ARG A 24 -6.39 10.45 16.66
CA ARG A 24 -6.37 11.35 15.49
C ARG A 24 -6.60 10.59 14.18
N MET A 25 -5.85 9.51 13.97
CA MET A 25 -5.99 8.67 12.78
C MET A 25 -7.38 8.04 12.70
N TYR A 26 -7.92 7.58 13.83
CA TYR A 26 -9.24 6.99 13.88
C TYR A 26 -10.35 8.00 13.56
N GLU A 27 -10.27 9.23 14.06
CA GLU A 27 -11.19 10.31 13.71
C GLU A 27 -11.16 10.62 12.20
N MET A 28 -9.97 10.66 11.61
CA MET A 28 -9.81 10.82 10.16
C MET A 28 -10.35 9.61 9.39
N PHE A 29 -10.28 8.40 9.94
CA PHE A 29 -10.70 7.17 9.30
C PHE A 29 -12.22 6.93 9.30
N LEU A 30 -12.95 7.49 10.27
CA LEU A 30 -14.39 7.26 10.47
C LEU A 30 -15.28 7.59 9.26
N GLY A 31 -14.79 8.37 8.29
CA GLY A 31 -15.48 8.66 7.04
C GLY A 31 -15.07 10.00 6.43
N PRO A 32 -15.75 10.46 5.37
CA PRO A 32 -15.47 11.75 4.73
C PRO A 32 -15.57 12.92 5.72
N LEU A 33 -14.68 13.91 5.62
CA LEU A 33 -14.60 15.02 6.58
C LEU A 33 -15.94 15.77 6.77
N GLU A 34 -16.64 16.03 5.68
CA GLU A 34 -17.85 16.86 5.64
C GLU A 34 -19.11 16.16 6.18
N GLN A 35 -19.05 14.84 6.41
CA GLN A 35 -20.21 14.06 6.82
C GLN A 35 -20.25 13.87 8.34
N SER A 36 -21.45 13.94 8.91
CA SER A 36 -21.67 13.57 10.30
C SER A 36 -21.47 12.06 10.48
N LYS A 37 -20.67 11.67 11.47
CA LYS A 37 -20.35 10.27 11.75
C LYS A 37 -20.89 9.89 13.12
N PRO A 38 -21.61 8.77 13.27
CA PRO A 38 -21.89 8.24 14.59
C PRO A 38 -20.58 7.80 15.24
N TRP A 39 -20.35 8.23 16.48
CA TRP A 39 -19.16 7.84 17.23
C TRP A 39 -19.23 6.36 17.62
N ASN A 40 -18.26 5.53 17.24
CA ASN A 40 -18.22 4.10 17.56
C ASN A 40 -16.79 3.54 17.68
N THR A 41 -16.31 3.41 18.91
CA THR A 41 -14.93 2.99 19.23
C THR A 41 -14.54 1.59 18.76
N ASN A 42 -15.45 0.76 18.22
CA ASN A 42 -15.10 -0.59 17.73
C ASN A 42 -14.00 -0.57 16.66
N GLY A 43 -13.89 0.51 15.88
CA GLY A 43 -12.87 0.65 14.83
C GLY A 43 -11.49 1.12 15.31
N ILE A 44 -11.37 1.65 16.53
CA ILE A 44 -10.12 2.27 17.02
C ILE A 44 -8.99 1.24 17.15
N GLU A 45 -9.34 0.01 17.52
CA GLU A 45 -8.40 -1.10 17.67
C GLU A 45 -7.67 -1.42 16.36
N GLY A 46 -8.34 -1.24 15.21
CA GLY A 46 -7.72 -1.45 13.90
C GLY A 46 -6.59 -0.45 13.62
N VAL A 47 -6.82 0.82 13.97
CA VAL A 47 -5.82 1.89 13.84
C VAL A 47 -4.67 1.68 14.82
N PHE A 48 -4.98 1.29 16.06
CA PHE A 48 -3.97 0.98 17.08
C PHE A 48 -3.03 -0.14 16.62
N LYS A 49 -3.59 -1.24 16.09
CA LYS A 49 -2.82 -2.36 15.54
C LYS A 49 -2.01 -1.96 14.32
N PHE A 50 -2.54 -1.10 13.46
CA PHE A 50 -1.81 -0.55 12.32
C PHE A 50 -0.57 0.22 12.78
N LEU A 51 -0.69 1.13 13.74
CA LEU A 51 0.46 1.91 14.24
C LEU A 51 1.53 1.01 14.89
N ARG A 52 1.13 -0.04 15.61
CA ARG A 52 2.07 -1.06 16.11
C ARG A 52 2.77 -1.83 15.01
N LYS A 53 2.05 -2.15 13.92
CA LYS A 53 2.64 -2.81 12.75
C LYS A 53 3.62 -1.88 12.04
N PHE A 54 3.27 -0.61 11.87
CA PHE A 54 4.14 0.42 11.32
C PHE A 54 5.43 0.57 12.14
N TRP A 55 5.32 0.72 13.47
CA TRP A 55 6.47 0.76 14.38
C TRP A 55 7.40 -0.46 14.23
N ARG A 56 6.81 -1.66 14.10
CA ARG A 56 7.57 -2.90 13.95
C ARG A 56 8.39 -2.96 12.65
N MET A 57 8.06 -2.20 11.61
CA MET A 57 8.89 -2.16 10.38
C MET A 57 10.31 -1.64 10.62
N PHE A 58 10.51 -0.90 11.70
CA PHE A 58 11.79 -0.28 12.06
C PHE A 58 12.59 -1.10 13.07
N HIS A 59 12.02 -2.21 13.56
CA HIS A 59 12.57 -2.99 14.67
C HIS A 59 12.69 -4.46 14.31
N ASN A 60 13.71 -5.14 14.86
CA ASN A 60 13.86 -6.59 14.72
C ASN A 60 12.95 -7.35 15.72
N ASP A 61 13.02 -8.68 15.73
CA ASP A 61 12.24 -9.52 16.66
C ASP A 61 12.62 -9.33 18.15
N ALA A 62 13.82 -8.81 18.43
CA ALA A 62 14.28 -8.44 19.77
C ALA A 62 13.88 -7.00 20.16
N TRP A 63 13.14 -6.29 19.31
CA TRP A 63 12.76 -4.89 19.46
C TRP A 63 13.91 -3.88 19.43
N ASP A 64 15.06 -4.26 18.86
CA ASP A 64 16.12 -3.31 18.55
C ASP A 64 15.78 -2.55 17.27
N PHE A 65 16.03 -1.24 17.25
CA PHE A 65 15.92 -0.44 16.05
C PHE A 65 16.91 -0.93 14.99
N LYS A 66 16.40 -1.36 13.83
CA LYS A 66 17.19 -1.96 12.75
C LYS A 66 16.64 -1.60 11.38
N VAL A 67 17.27 -0.59 10.77
CA VAL A 67 16.98 -0.11 9.42
C VAL A 67 18.23 -0.29 8.54
N SER A 68 18.06 -0.85 7.35
CA SER A 68 19.12 -1.11 6.38
C SER A 68 19.40 0.13 5.52
N THR A 69 20.66 0.31 5.10
CA THR A 69 21.06 1.33 4.11
C THR A 69 21.17 0.77 2.69
N GLU A 70 20.71 -0.47 2.47
CA GLU A 70 20.64 -1.07 1.14
C GLU A 70 19.69 -0.30 0.21
N GLU A 71 19.94 -0.42 -1.10
CA GLU A 71 19.11 0.17 -2.13
C GLU A 71 17.71 -0.48 -2.16
N PRO A 72 16.64 0.31 -2.30
CA PRO A 72 15.29 -0.22 -2.44
C PRO A 72 15.10 -1.01 -3.73
N THR A 73 14.28 -2.05 -3.64
CA THR A 73 13.79 -2.79 -4.81
C THR A 73 12.71 -1.99 -5.56
N LYS A 74 12.49 -2.33 -6.84
CA LYS A 74 11.41 -1.73 -7.65
C LYS A 74 10.02 -1.91 -7.01
N ALA A 75 9.76 -3.06 -6.39
CA ALA A 75 8.48 -3.34 -5.72
C ALA A 75 8.26 -2.45 -4.49
N GLU A 76 9.31 -2.23 -3.69
CA GLU A 76 9.23 -1.33 -2.52
C GLU A 76 9.01 0.13 -2.95
N LEU A 77 9.76 0.60 -3.96
CA LEU A 77 9.58 1.95 -4.53
C LEU A 77 8.17 2.14 -5.09
N LYS A 78 7.63 1.13 -5.77
CA LYS A 78 6.26 1.18 -6.28
C LYS A 78 5.24 1.34 -5.15
N SER A 79 5.36 0.55 -4.08
CA SER A 79 4.45 0.68 -2.93
C SER A 79 4.55 2.07 -2.28
N LEU A 80 5.77 2.58 -2.08
CA LEU A 80 6.02 3.92 -1.54
C LEU A 80 5.40 5.02 -2.43
N HIS A 81 5.70 5.01 -3.74
CA HIS A 81 5.22 6.06 -4.62
C HIS A 81 3.70 6.02 -4.84
N LYS A 82 3.08 4.85 -4.70
CA LYS A 82 1.61 4.71 -4.69
C LYS A 82 1.00 5.43 -3.49
N ILE A 83 1.57 5.28 -2.28
CA ILE A 83 1.06 5.96 -1.10
C ILE A 83 1.37 7.47 -1.11
N ILE A 84 2.57 7.88 -1.57
CA ILE A 84 2.92 9.30 -1.73
C ILE A 84 1.87 10.05 -2.55
N ARG A 85 1.59 9.56 -3.76
CA ARG A 85 0.60 10.18 -4.65
C ARG A 85 -0.80 10.16 -4.04
N LYS A 86 -1.20 9.02 -3.46
CA LYS A 86 -2.55 8.86 -2.91
C LYS A 86 -2.82 9.84 -1.77
N VAL A 87 -1.86 10.02 -0.86
CA VAL A 87 -2.00 10.93 0.27
C VAL A 87 -1.96 12.39 -0.19
N GLU A 88 -1.08 12.73 -1.14
CA GLU A 88 -1.04 14.06 -1.76
C GLU A 88 -2.40 14.44 -2.36
N GLU A 89 -2.96 13.58 -3.22
CA GLU A 89 -4.27 13.80 -3.86
C GLU A 89 -5.43 13.84 -2.85
N ASP A 90 -5.39 12.98 -1.81
CA ASP A 90 -6.45 12.92 -0.80
C ASP A 90 -6.47 14.15 0.09
N VAL A 91 -5.30 14.63 0.50
CA VAL A 91 -5.19 15.80 1.37
C VAL A 91 -5.72 17.03 0.64
N GLU A 92 -5.39 17.20 -0.65
CA GLU A 92 -5.95 18.28 -1.48
C GLU A 92 -7.48 18.22 -1.60
N ARG A 93 -8.05 17.00 -1.57
CA ARG A 93 -9.50 16.76 -1.69
C ARG A 93 -10.20 16.51 -0.35
N PHE A 94 -9.53 16.75 0.78
CA PHE A 94 -10.05 16.49 2.13
C PHE A 94 -10.58 15.05 2.35
N SER A 95 -10.05 14.07 1.61
CA SER A 95 -10.46 12.66 1.60
C SER A 95 -9.65 11.78 2.56
N PHE A 96 -9.40 12.30 3.77
CA PHE A 96 -8.46 11.74 4.76
C PHE A 96 -8.73 10.29 5.15
N ASN A 97 -10.01 9.88 5.18
CA ASN A 97 -10.41 8.52 5.55
C ASN A 97 -9.85 7.48 4.60
N THR A 98 -9.72 7.81 3.31
CA THR A 98 -9.20 6.87 2.31
C THR A 98 -7.67 6.78 2.35
N SER A 99 -7.00 7.80 2.87
CA SER A 99 -5.54 7.81 3.10
C SER A 99 -5.18 6.81 4.19
N VAL A 100 -5.93 6.75 5.29
CA VAL A 100 -5.70 5.78 6.38
C VAL A 100 -5.75 4.34 5.88
N SER A 101 -6.76 3.97 5.08
CA SER A 101 -6.81 2.65 4.45
C SER A 101 -5.61 2.40 3.52
N SER A 102 -5.19 3.43 2.80
CA SER A 102 -4.06 3.33 1.86
C SER A 102 -2.74 3.11 2.60
N PHE A 103 -2.53 3.73 3.76
CA PHE A 103 -1.39 3.45 4.64
C PHE A 103 -1.39 2.01 5.12
N MET A 104 -2.54 1.47 5.55
CA MET A 104 -2.63 0.07 5.97
C MET A 104 -2.23 -0.88 4.84
N ILE A 105 -2.66 -0.60 3.60
CA ILE A 105 -2.28 -1.38 2.42
C ILE A 105 -0.77 -1.28 2.17
N ALA A 106 -0.20 -0.07 2.14
CA ALA A 106 1.22 0.14 1.88
C ALA A 106 2.10 -0.55 2.93
N VAL A 107 1.77 -0.43 4.22
CA VAL A 107 2.48 -1.11 5.31
C VAL A 107 2.38 -2.63 5.18
N ASN A 108 1.22 -3.16 4.77
CA ASN A 108 1.08 -4.60 4.51
C ASN A 108 1.98 -5.05 3.34
N GLU A 109 1.89 -4.37 2.19
CA GLU A 109 2.71 -4.65 1.00
C GLU A 109 4.21 -4.62 1.35
N LEU A 110 4.69 -3.59 2.04
CA LEU A 110 6.08 -3.45 2.45
C LEU A 110 6.51 -4.50 3.50
N THR A 111 5.60 -4.91 4.39
CA THR A 111 5.87 -6.01 5.33
C THR A 111 6.06 -7.32 4.60
N ASP A 112 5.22 -7.63 3.61
CA ASP A 112 5.30 -8.86 2.82
C ASP A 112 6.59 -8.90 1.99
N LEU A 113 7.05 -7.73 1.52
CA LEU A 113 8.35 -7.55 0.87
C LEU A 113 9.55 -7.60 1.83
N LYS A 114 9.32 -7.72 3.14
CA LYS A 114 10.34 -7.67 4.20
C LYS A 114 11.19 -6.39 4.10
N CYS A 115 10.55 -5.27 3.81
CA CYS A 115 11.22 -3.99 3.67
C CYS A 115 11.67 -3.46 5.03
N ASN A 116 12.95 -3.13 5.13
CA ASN A 116 13.54 -2.40 6.26
C ASN A 116 14.51 -1.30 5.78
N LYS A 117 14.40 -0.84 4.53
CA LYS A 117 15.37 0.06 3.90
C LYS A 117 15.06 1.50 4.30
N ARG A 118 16.10 2.22 4.73
CA ARG A 118 16.01 3.61 5.18
C ARG A 118 15.33 4.51 4.16
N ALA A 119 15.73 4.40 2.90
CA ALA A 119 15.20 5.24 1.82
C ALA A 119 13.68 5.08 1.62
N ILE A 120 13.10 3.92 1.97
CA ILE A 120 11.66 3.71 1.91
C ILE A 120 10.97 4.18 3.20
N LEU A 121 11.52 3.75 4.34
CA LEU A 121 10.88 3.97 5.62
C LEU A 121 10.91 5.44 6.05
N GLN A 122 11.96 6.18 5.71
CA GLN A 122 12.07 7.61 6.03
C GLN A 122 11.00 8.43 5.29
N ASP A 123 10.80 8.19 3.99
CA ASP A 123 9.75 8.87 3.23
C ASP A 123 8.36 8.48 3.73
N LEU A 124 8.16 7.21 4.11
CA LEU A 124 6.90 6.76 4.69
C LEU A 124 6.58 7.46 6.03
N VAL A 125 7.59 7.73 6.86
CA VAL A 125 7.45 8.55 8.09
C VAL A 125 6.97 9.96 7.75
N ILE A 126 7.57 10.61 6.75
CA ILE A 126 7.16 11.95 6.33
C ILE A 126 5.70 11.95 5.85
N VAL A 127 5.33 10.99 5.01
CA VAL A 127 3.96 10.90 4.45
C VAL A 127 2.91 10.64 5.55
N LEU A 128 3.23 9.82 6.56
CA LEU A 128 2.31 9.52 7.67
C LEU A 128 2.23 10.63 8.73
N SER A 129 3.25 11.49 8.83
CA SER A 129 3.38 12.51 9.88
C SER A 129 2.17 13.45 10.07
N PRO A 130 1.40 13.86 9.04
CA PRO A 130 0.22 14.70 9.26
C PRO A 130 -0.88 14.00 10.09
N TYR A 131 -0.90 12.67 10.02
CA TYR A 131 -1.90 11.81 10.66
C TYR A 131 -1.46 11.38 12.06
N ALA A 132 -0.22 10.89 12.17
CA ALA A 132 0.35 10.35 13.41
C ALA A 132 1.71 10.99 13.74
N PRO A 133 1.74 12.28 14.12
CA PRO A 133 2.98 13.04 14.25
C PRO A 133 3.91 12.51 15.34
N HIS A 134 3.39 12.03 16.48
CA HIS A 134 4.24 11.72 17.64
C HIS A 134 5.09 10.46 17.40
N ILE A 135 4.47 9.37 16.92
CA ILE A 135 5.19 8.14 16.54
C ILE A 135 6.15 8.40 15.37
N CYS A 136 5.78 9.29 14.44
CA CYS A 136 6.62 9.63 13.31
C CYS A 136 7.85 10.44 13.74
N GLU A 137 7.73 11.38 14.67
CA GLU A 137 8.87 12.15 15.20
C GLU A 137 9.86 11.26 15.97
N GLU A 138 9.36 10.30 16.74
CA GLU A 138 10.19 9.33 17.44
C GLU A 138 11.00 8.48 16.43
N LEU A 139 10.32 7.95 15.39
CA LEU A 139 10.98 7.20 14.33
C LEU A 139 11.94 8.07 13.51
N TRP A 140 11.61 9.33 13.28
CA TRP A 140 12.46 10.31 12.59
C TRP A 140 13.79 10.51 13.35
N THR A 141 13.71 10.61 14.67
CA THR A 141 14.87 10.73 15.56
C THR A 141 15.68 9.42 15.61
N LEU A 142 15.00 8.26 15.67
CA LEU A 142 15.66 6.95 15.62
C LEU A 142 16.38 6.69 14.28
N LEU A 143 15.82 7.21 13.18
CA LEU A 143 16.51 7.29 11.90
C LEU A 143 17.73 8.24 11.95
N GLY A 144 18.03 8.90 13.06
CA GLY A 144 19.22 9.76 13.21
C GLY A 144 19.06 11.16 12.62
N ASN A 145 17.82 11.61 12.40
CA ASN A 145 17.54 13.01 12.10
C ASN A 145 17.40 13.80 13.41
N GLU A 146 17.46 15.14 13.33
CA GLU A 146 17.33 16.00 14.50
C GLU A 146 15.88 16.04 15.03
N ALA A 147 15.71 15.96 16.35
CA ALA A 147 14.39 15.97 16.98
C ALA A 147 13.66 17.30 16.76
N GLY A 148 12.37 17.25 16.48
CA GLY A 148 11.52 18.42 16.21
C GLY A 148 11.61 18.94 14.78
N THR A 149 12.35 18.26 13.90
CA THR A 149 12.57 18.72 12.52
C THR A 149 11.68 18.07 11.48
N LEU A 150 10.95 17.00 11.82
CA LEU A 150 10.10 16.28 10.86
C LEU A 150 9.07 17.20 10.20
N SER A 151 8.49 18.13 10.94
CA SER A 151 7.50 19.09 10.42
C SER A 151 8.05 20.05 9.35
N TYR A 152 9.37 20.19 9.25
CA TYR A 152 10.05 20.98 8.22
C TYR A 152 10.60 20.12 7.08
N ALA A 153 10.50 18.79 7.18
CA ALA A 153 10.96 17.90 6.13
C ALA A 153 10.13 18.12 4.86
N PRO A 154 10.76 18.20 3.68
CA PRO A 154 10.03 18.33 2.44
C PRO A 154 9.20 17.06 2.18
N TYR A 155 7.95 17.24 1.77
CA TYR A 155 7.12 16.12 1.35
C TYR A 155 7.79 15.39 0.16
N PRO A 156 7.88 14.05 0.18
CA PRO A 156 8.54 13.30 -0.89
C PRO A 156 7.76 13.43 -2.20
N LYS A 157 8.49 13.64 -3.31
CA LYS A 157 7.87 13.88 -4.61
C LYS A 157 7.50 12.57 -5.29
N PHE A 158 6.27 12.49 -5.81
CA PHE A 158 5.84 11.38 -6.63
C PHE A 158 6.70 11.27 -7.91
N ASN A 159 7.17 10.05 -8.22
CA ASN A 159 7.89 9.74 -9.44
C ASN A 159 7.09 8.71 -10.27
N PRO A 160 6.50 9.11 -11.41
CA PRO A 160 5.71 8.23 -12.27
C PRO A 160 6.47 6.99 -12.80
N ALA A 161 7.81 7.04 -12.90
CA ALA A 161 8.60 5.94 -13.43
C ALA A 161 8.47 4.65 -12.60
N TYR A 162 8.24 4.77 -11.28
CA TYR A 162 8.05 3.62 -10.40
C TYR A 162 6.64 3.00 -10.48
N MET A 163 5.70 3.67 -11.15
CA MET A 163 4.36 3.13 -11.41
C MET A 163 4.28 2.29 -12.69
N VAL A 164 5.36 2.28 -13.49
CA VAL A 164 5.38 1.51 -14.74
C VAL A 164 5.45 0.02 -14.42
N GLU A 165 4.37 -0.68 -14.74
CA GLU A 165 4.32 -2.13 -14.73
C GLU A 165 5.25 -2.69 -15.81
N ASP A 166 6.17 -3.57 -15.43
CA ASP A 166 6.98 -4.31 -16.40
C ASP A 166 6.26 -5.57 -16.90
N GLU A 167 5.25 -6.02 -16.16
CA GLU A 167 4.52 -7.26 -16.37
C GLU A 167 3.02 -7.03 -16.17
N TYR A 168 2.23 -7.74 -16.95
CA TYR A 168 0.77 -7.76 -16.83
C TYR A 168 0.33 -9.19 -16.60
N ALA A 169 -0.59 -9.39 -15.66
CA ALA A 169 -1.22 -10.67 -15.41
C ALA A 169 -2.24 -10.95 -16.54
N TYR A 170 -1.77 -11.41 -17.69
CA TYR A 170 -2.60 -11.72 -18.85
C TYR A 170 -3.57 -12.86 -18.51
N PRO A 171 -4.89 -12.63 -18.59
CA PRO A 171 -5.85 -13.71 -18.59
C PRO A 171 -5.61 -14.56 -19.85
N VAL A 172 -5.42 -15.85 -19.66
CA VAL A 172 -5.28 -16.84 -20.73
C VAL A 172 -6.59 -17.61 -20.83
N SER A 173 -7.22 -17.51 -22.00
CA SER A 173 -8.49 -18.14 -22.32
C SER A 173 -8.32 -19.22 -23.38
N ILE A 174 -9.12 -20.29 -23.28
CA ILE A 174 -9.21 -21.33 -24.30
C ILE A 174 -10.66 -21.44 -24.75
N ASN A 175 -10.89 -21.30 -26.06
CA ASN A 175 -12.23 -21.22 -26.66
C ASN A 175 -13.13 -20.21 -25.94
N GLY A 176 -12.56 -19.04 -25.59
CA GLY A 176 -13.27 -17.94 -24.94
C GLY A 176 -13.48 -18.07 -23.43
N LYS A 177 -13.04 -19.17 -22.79
CA LYS A 177 -13.14 -19.36 -21.34
C LYS A 177 -11.79 -19.16 -20.66
N THR A 178 -11.67 -18.18 -19.76
CA THR A 178 -10.46 -17.93 -18.96
C THR A 178 -10.12 -19.15 -18.10
N LYS A 179 -8.85 -19.57 -18.13
CA LYS A 179 -8.34 -20.71 -17.37
C LYS A 179 -7.38 -20.30 -16.27
N MET A 180 -6.52 -19.33 -16.56
CA MET A 180 -5.49 -18.86 -15.64
C MET A 180 -5.05 -17.45 -16.01
N ASN A 181 -4.25 -16.84 -15.14
CA ASN A 181 -3.50 -15.64 -15.45
C ASN A 181 -2.01 -15.98 -15.52
N LEU A 182 -1.30 -15.44 -16.51
CA LEU A 182 0.16 -15.52 -16.60
C LEU A 182 0.73 -14.11 -16.49
N ASN A 183 1.75 -13.92 -15.66
CA ASN A 183 2.52 -12.69 -15.65
C ASN A 183 3.44 -12.68 -16.86
N ILE A 184 3.21 -11.77 -17.78
CA ILE A 184 3.98 -11.64 -19.03
C ILE A 184 4.47 -10.21 -19.14
N SER A 185 5.74 -10.06 -19.52
CA SER A 185 6.32 -8.72 -19.65
C SER A 185 5.57 -7.87 -20.68
N LEU A 186 5.26 -6.63 -20.32
CA LEU A 186 4.65 -5.63 -21.18
C LEU A 186 5.59 -5.14 -22.29
N SER A 187 6.89 -5.42 -22.16
CA SER A 187 7.88 -5.14 -23.21
C SER A 187 7.76 -6.07 -24.42
N LEU A 188 7.22 -7.29 -24.24
CA LEU A 188 7.09 -8.27 -25.32
C LEU A 188 6.12 -7.81 -26.41
N ASP A 189 6.44 -8.13 -27.65
CA ASP A 189 5.53 -7.99 -28.77
C ASP A 189 4.48 -9.13 -28.78
N PRO A 190 3.39 -9.00 -29.55
CA PRO A 190 2.34 -10.03 -29.59
C PRO A 190 2.85 -11.44 -29.96
N ALA A 191 3.87 -11.56 -30.81
CA ALA A 191 4.41 -12.85 -31.24
C ALA A 191 5.23 -13.52 -30.14
N ALA A 192 6.03 -12.75 -29.40
CA ALA A 192 6.77 -13.23 -28.24
C ALA A 192 5.83 -13.61 -27.08
N ILE A 193 4.73 -12.88 -26.88
CA ILE A 193 3.69 -13.24 -25.92
C ILE A 193 3.05 -14.57 -26.31
N GLU A 194 2.68 -14.74 -27.58
CA GLU A 194 2.13 -16.01 -28.08
C GLU A 194 3.08 -17.18 -27.83
N ALA A 195 4.36 -17.04 -28.19
CA ALA A 195 5.36 -18.07 -27.97
C ALA A 195 5.52 -18.42 -26.47
N PHE A 196 5.55 -17.41 -25.60
CA PHE A 196 5.64 -17.60 -24.15
C PHE A 196 4.43 -18.37 -23.59
N VAL A 197 3.22 -18.00 -24.01
CA VAL A 197 1.98 -18.66 -23.56
C VAL A 197 1.92 -20.10 -24.06
N LEU A 198 2.28 -20.35 -25.31
CA LEU A 198 2.30 -21.71 -25.88
C LEU A 198 3.40 -22.58 -25.28
N ALA A 199 4.51 -22.01 -24.81
CA ALA A 199 5.56 -22.78 -24.12
C ALA A 199 5.20 -23.14 -22.67
N ASN A 200 4.16 -22.53 -22.09
CA ASN A 200 3.79 -22.76 -20.70
C ASN A 200 3.16 -24.14 -20.48
N ALA A 201 3.73 -24.91 -19.54
CA ALA A 201 3.31 -26.29 -19.28
C ALA A 201 1.84 -26.42 -18.82
N ASP A 202 1.32 -25.47 -18.06
CA ASP A 202 -0.06 -25.53 -17.57
C ASP A 202 -1.05 -25.16 -18.67
N VAL A 203 -0.70 -24.19 -19.53
CA VAL A 203 -1.47 -23.88 -20.73
C VAL A 203 -1.54 -25.11 -21.65
N GLN A 204 -0.41 -25.80 -21.85
CA GLN A 204 -0.34 -27.02 -22.66
C GLN A 204 -1.23 -28.14 -22.11
N LYS A 205 -1.31 -28.31 -20.79
CA LYS A 205 -2.26 -29.25 -20.15
C LYS A 205 -3.71 -28.90 -20.48
N TYR A 206 -4.09 -27.62 -20.40
CA TYR A 206 -5.44 -27.20 -20.74
C TYR A 206 -5.77 -27.29 -22.24
N MET A 207 -4.74 -27.37 -23.09
CA MET A 207 -4.89 -27.59 -24.53
C MET A 207 -4.95 -29.08 -24.91
N ASP A 208 -4.82 -30.00 -23.96
CA ASP A 208 -4.59 -31.43 -24.21
C ASP A 208 -3.43 -31.69 -25.19
N HIS A 209 -2.41 -30.83 -25.20
CA HIS A 209 -1.31 -30.83 -26.19
C HIS A 209 -1.77 -30.72 -27.66
N LYS A 210 -2.98 -30.25 -27.93
CA LYS A 210 -3.48 -30.00 -29.29
C LYS A 210 -2.87 -28.72 -29.86
N ALA A 211 -2.56 -28.74 -31.16
CA ALA A 211 -2.14 -27.53 -31.86
C ALA A 211 -3.31 -26.52 -31.96
N PRO A 212 -3.09 -25.23 -31.67
CA PRO A 212 -4.13 -24.22 -31.78
C PRO A 212 -4.45 -23.90 -33.25
N LYS A 213 -5.73 -23.70 -33.57
CA LYS A 213 -6.16 -23.19 -34.88
C LYS A 213 -5.85 -21.71 -35.05
N LYS A 214 -5.95 -20.95 -33.96
CA LYS A 214 -5.70 -19.51 -33.93
C LYS A 214 -5.36 -19.05 -32.51
N VAL A 215 -4.34 -18.22 -32.38
CA VAL A 215 -4.05 -17.50 -31.13
C VAL A 215 -4.36 -16.02 -31.35
N ILE A 216 -5.04 -15.41 -30.39
CA ILE A 216 -5.42 -14.00 -30.43
C ILE A 216 -4.78 -13.34 -29.21
N VAL A 217 -3.75 -12.53 -29.47
CA VAL A 217 -3.07 -11.74 -28.44
C VAL A 217 -3.55 -10.29 -28.55
N VAL A 218 -4.19 -9.79 -27.49
CA VAL A 218 -4.47 -8.37 -27.32
C VAL A 218 -3.53 -7.85 -26.24
N LYS A 219 -2.46 -7.16 -26.65
CA LYS A 219 -1.42 -6.64 -25.76
C LYS A 219 -2.03 -5.76 -24.65
N GLY A 220 -1.65 -6.03 -23.41
CA GLY A 220 -2.15 -5.38 -22.20
C GLY A 220 -3.60 -5.74 -21.83
N ARG A 221 -4.18 -6.80 -22.43
CA ARG A 221 -5.57 -7.21 -22.17
C ARG A 221 -5.77 -8.70 -21.96
N ILE A 222 -5.54 -9.53 -22.98
CA ILE A 222 -5.91 -10.95 -22.94
C ILE A 222 -5.16 -11.77 -24.01
N VAL A 223 -4.96 -13.06 -23.74
CA VAL A 223 -4.58 -14.05 -24.74
C VAL A 223 -5.69 -15.09 -24.84
N ASN A 224 -6.25 -15.28 -26.04
CA ASN A 224 -7.26 -16.30 -26.30
C ASN A 224 -6.78 -17.31 -27.34
N ILE A 225 -6.80 -18.58 -26.96
CA ILE A 225 -6.37 -19.71 -27.77
C ILE A 225 -7.62 -20.42 -28.29
N VAL A 226 -7.72 -20.57 -29.61
CA VAL A 226 -8.80 -21.31 -30.28
C VAL A 226 -8.26 -22.68 -30.68
N LEU A 227 -8.87 -23.75 -30.18
CA LEU A 227 -8.55 -25.14 -30.53
C LEU A 227 -9.40 -25.67 -31.69
#